data_AF-A0A9W4SZW2-F1
#
_entry.id   AF-A0A9W4SZW2-F1
#
_cell.length_a   1.000
_cell.length_b   1.000
_cell.length_c   1.000
_cell.angle_alpha   90.00
_cell.angle_beta   90.00
_cell.angle_gamma   90.00
#
_symmetry.space_group_name_H-M   'P 1'
#
loop_
_entity.id
_entity.type
_entity.pdbx_description
1 polymer ?
#
loop_
_entity_poly.entity_id
_entity_poly.type
_entity_poly.pdbx_seq_one_letter_code
_entity_poly.pdbx_strand_id
1 'polypeptide(L)'
;MDYFWSFFFYVDVYDEKKRKFVLDICSKLLSHPFELVNSSLDLGHHHYDCSFIDQLLLEAFRSRNVNVTHQFYSNIYVDYKKDTLRSALLINRTWVKPFIQRLKRLDEEKRMEWKQKYNNSPHSIHSIDGEKNHLINNIDKILPGFNYLIDFELFVIFGSKYGVYIMIETKKHDKNARLSRNVARNNFKNQAKKFKQFAKEEFIVKVIEAYYTNEKLTFVDRQDRKIAEIIDIHNDGKWRMIDVVDLYLISIPILLIIAFVVSCFTVGFYETFEIIGEILEAMPQKEATLRKLNNTLKLAEEKTKRGKKCRTIESAILRKRDIVARLTKIIIIWLMHN
;
A
#
# COMPACT_ATOMS: atom_id res chain seq x y z
N MET A 1 -8.67 -23.51 -17.73
CA MET A 1 -7.21 -23.28 -17.60
C MET A 1 -6.91 -22.06 -16.71
N ASP A 2 -7.89 -21.22 -16.40
CA ASP A 2 -7.68 -19.93 -15.71
C ASP A 2 -7.45 -20.02 -14.19
N TYR A 3 -7.89 -21.10 -13.54
CA TYR A 3 -7.72 -21.28 -12.09
C TYR A 3 -6.25 -21.41 -11.67
N PHE A 4 -5.39 -22.01 -12.49
CA PHE A 4 -3.97 -22.21 -12.16
C PHE A 4 -3.14 -20.92 -12.22
N TRP A 5 -3.55 -19.95 -13.05
CA TRP A 5 -2.85 -18.66 -13.15
C TRP A 5 -3.15 -17.73 -11.97
N SER A 6 -4.35 -17.84 -11.37
CA SER A 6 -4.70 -17.07 -10.16
C SER A 6 -3.82 -17.37 -8.94
N PHE A 7 -3.31 -18.61 -8.83
CA PHE A 7 -2.47 -19.03 -7.71
C PHE A 7 -1.08 -18.37 -7.66
N PHE A 8 -0.62 -17.80 -8.78
CA PHE A 8 0.69 -17.15 -8.88
C PHE A 8 0.59 -15.63 -9.09
N PHE A 9 -0.61 -15.05 -8.98
CA PHE A 9 -0.77 -13.61 -9.13
C PHE A 9 -0.19 -12.87 -7.92
N TYR A 10 1.04 -12.40 -8.08
CA TYR A 10 1.71 -11.58 -7.08
C TYR A 10 1.50 -10.09 -7.38
N VAL A 11 0.89 -9.39 -6.43
CA VAL A 11 0.75 -7.94 -6.45
C VAL A 11 2.05 -7.31 -5.97
N ASP A 12 2.90 -6.93 -6.92
CA ASP A 12 4.10 -6.14 -6.64
C ASP A 12 3.79 -4.64 -6.73
N VAL A 13 3.85 -3.94 -5.60
CA VAL A 13 3.68 -2.48 -5.54
C VAL A 13 4.86 -1.71 -6.14
N TYR A 14 6.01 -2.38 -6.33
CA TYR A 14 7.19 -1.80 -6.98
C TYR A 14 7.12 -1.87 -8.51
N ASP A 15 6.26 -2.70 -9.09
CA ASP A 15 5.97 -2.69 -10.51
C ASP A 15 5.35 -1.34 -10.92
N GLU A 16 6.05 -0.62 -11.80
CA GLU A 16 5.67 0.72 -12.22
C GLU A 16 4.34 0.76 -12.98
N LYS A 17 4.07 -0.22 -13.85
CA LYS A 17 2.85 -0.25 -14.65
C LYS A 17 1.63 -0.51 -13.77
N LYS A 18 1.71 -1.54 -12.91
CA LYS A 18 0.65 -1.85 -11.93
C LYS A 18 0.38 -0.66 -11.02
N ARG A 19 1.44 -0.03 -10.51
CA ARG A 19 1.33 1.13 -9.62
C ARG A 19 0.68 2.32 -10.30
N LYS A 20 1.14 2.70 -11.51
CA LYS A 20 0.55 3.80 -12.27
C LYS A 20 -0.95 3.56 -12.52
N PHE A 21 -1.32 2.33 -12.88
CA PHE A 21 -2.72 1.95 -13.09
C PHE A 21 -3.57 2.09 -11.82
N VAL A 22 -3.13 1.55 -10.69
CA VAL A 22 -3.89 1.63 -9.43
C VAL A 22 -4.00 3.08 -8.93
N LEU A 23 -2.91 3.86 -9.01
CA LEU A 23 -2.91 5.25 -8.59
C LEU A 23 -3.77 6.14 -9.49
N ASP A 24 -3.85 5.85 -10.80
CA ASP A 24 -4.76 6.55 -11.72
C ASP A 24 -6.23 6.37 -11.31
N ILE A 25 -6.64 5.12 -11.05
CA ILE A 25 -7.99 4.82 -10.55
C ILE A 25 -8.26 5.55 -9.25
N CYS A 26 -7.33 5.49 -8.29
CA CYS A 26 -7.50 6.19 -7.01
C CYS A 26 -7.59 7.71 -7.20
N SER A 27 -6.79 8.29 -8.08
CA SER A 27 -6.84 9.72 -8.41
C SER A 27 -8.21 10.14 -8.96
N LYS A 28 -8.81 9.31 -9.82
CA LYS A 28 -10.18 9.50 -10.32
C LYS A 28 -11.21 9.41 -9.20
N LEU A 29 -11.12 8.39 -8.33
CA LEU A 29 -12.01 8.24 -7.16
C LEU A 29 -11.92 9.42 -6.19
N LEU A 30 -10.71 9.92 -5.94
CA LEU A 30 -10.45 11.11 -5.10
C LEU A 30 -10.87 12.42 -5.78
N SER A 31 -11.17 12.39 -7.07
CA SER A 31 -11.64 13.55 -7.84
C SER A 31 -13.15 13.51 -8.10
N HIS A 32 -13.82 12.40 -7.81
CA HIS A 32 -15.27 12.28 -7.92
C HIS A 32 -15.99 12.96 -6.75
N PRO A 33 -16.96 13.87 -6.97
CA PRO A 33 -17.62 14.61 -5.91
C PRO A 33 -18.24 13.68 -4.85
N PHE A 34 -17.85 13.86 -3.59
CA PHE A 34 -18.32 13.01 -2.49
C PHE A 34 -19.82 13.16 -2.22
N GLU A 35 -20.47 14.22 -2.71
CA GLU A 35 -21.92 14.45 -2.57
C GLU A 35 -22.73 13.52 -3.49
N LEU A 36 -22.10 12.95 -4.54
CA LEU A 36 -22.69 11.99 -5.46
C LEU A 36 -22.51 10.55 -4.95
N VAL A 37 -22.91 10.28 -3.71
CA VAL A 37 -22.87 8.93 -3.12
C VAL A 37 -23.92 8.04 -3.78
N ASN A 38 -23.61 6.75 -3.93
CA ASN A 38 -24.42 5.74 -4.60
C ASN A 38 -24.56 5.93 -6.12
N SER A 39 -23.55 6.55 -6.74
CA SER A 39 -23.41 6.62 -8.20
C SER A 39 -22.49 5.53 -8.72
N SER A 40 -22.78 5.01 -9.91
CA SER A 40 -21.76 4.29 -10.69
C SER A 40 -20.83 5.30 -11.35
N LEU A 41 -19.53 5.19 -11.06
CA LEU A 41 -18.50 6.02 -11.67
C LEU A 41 -17.82 5.25 -12.80
N ASP A 42 -17.96 5.77 -14.02
CA ASP A 42 -17.18 5.32 -15.17
C ASP A 42 -15.77 5.90 -15.12
N LEU A 43 -14.76 5.03 -15.07
CA LEU A 43 -13.34 5.41 -15.08
C LEU A 43 -12.74 5.40 -16.49
N GLY A 44 -13.52 5.02 -17.50
CA GLY A 44 -13.17 4.98 -18.91
C GLY A 44 -12.38 3.74 -19.34
N HIS A 45 -11.95 3.76 -20.60
CA HIS A 45 -11.25 2.66 -21.23
C HIS A 45 -9.78 2.56 -20.80
N HIS A 46 -9.35 1.34 -20.45
CA HIS A 46 -7.97 1.01 -20.11
C HIS A 46 -7.40 -0.05 -21.06
N HIS A 47 -6.40 0.31 -21.87
CA HIS A 47 -5.79 -0.58 -22.88
C HIS A 47 -4.80 -1.61 -22.28
N TYR A 48 -5.25 -2.36 -21.27
CA TYR A 48 -4.45 -3.42 -20.64
C TYR A 48 -5.05 -4.80 -20.94
N ASP A 49 -4.25 -5.86 -20.80
CA ASP A 49 -4.71 -7.24 -20.95
C ASP A 49 -5.76 -7.57 -19.88
N CYS A 50 -6.98 -7.92 -20.30
CA CYS A 50 -8.16 -8.04 -19.44
C CYS A 50 -7.97 -9.02 -18.28
N SER A 51 -7.28 -10.15 -18.51
CA SER A 51 -7.09 -11.20 -17.49
C SER A 51 -6.25 -10.73 -16.30
N PHE A 52 -5.24 -9.91 -16.58
CA PHE A 52 -4.33 -9.34 -15.58
C PHE A 52 -4.98 -8.18 -14.81
N ILE A 53 -5.79 -7.36 -15.49
CA ILE A 53 -6.51 -6.25 -14.85
C ILE A 53 -7.49 -6.78 -13.81
N ASP A 54 -8.27 -7.81 -14.12
CA ASP A 54 -9.33 -8.28 -13.23
C ASP A 54 -8.78 -8.75 -11.89
N GLN A 55 -7.65 -9.47 -11.90
CA GLN A 55 -6.96 -9.88 -10.66
C GLN A 55 -6.36 -8.69 -9.93
N LEU A 56 -5.76 -7.72 -10.63
CA LEU A 56 -5.24 -6.51 -10.01
C LEU A 56 -6.34 -5.68 -9.34
N LEU A 57 -7.49 -5.53 -9.99
CA LEU A 57 -8.64 -4.82 -9.47
C LEU A 57 -9.23 -5.51 -8.24
N LEU A 58 -9.34 -6.84 -8.28
CA LEU A 58 -9.83 -7.63 -7.16
C LEU A 58 -8.91 -7.48 -5.94
N GLU A 59 -7.61 -7.66 -6.12
CA GLU A 59 -6.64 -7.61 -5.03
C GLU A 59 -6.40 -6.19 -4.50
N ALA A 60 -6.34 -5.18 -5.36
CA ALA A 60 -6.04 -3.82 -4.93
C ALA A 60 -7.27 -3.08 -4.36
N PHE A 61 -8.46 -3.35 -4.89
CA PHE A 61 -9.67 -2.56 -4.58
C PHE A 61 -10.76 -3.35 -3.85
N ARG A 62 -11.15 -4.53 -4.35
CA ARG A 62 -12.25 -5.31 -3.73
C ARG A 62 -11.89 -5.80 -2.33
N SER A 63 -10.64 -6.20 -2.11
CA SER A 63 -10.11 -6.52 -0.78
C SER A 63 -10.24 -5.37 0.23
N ARG A 64 -10.45 -4.14 -0.25
CA ARG A 64 -10.63 -2.91 0.56
C ARG A 64 -12.02 -2.30 0.43
N ASN A 65 -13.01 -3.13 0.11
CA ASN A 65 -14.41 -2.75 0.01
C ASN A 65 -14.69 -1.66 -1.03
N VAL A 66 -13.84 -1.56 -2.07
CA VAL A 66 -14.12 -0.75 -3.26
C VAL A 66 -14.57 -1.71 -4.35
N ASN A 67 -15.86 -1.72 -4.64
CA ASN A 67 -16.41 -2.60 -5.66
C ASN A 67 -16.12 -2.02 -7.06
N VAL A 68 -15.06 -2.56 -7.67
CA VAL A 68 -14.66 -2.23 -9.04
C VAL A 68 -15.06 -3.39 -9.95
N THR A 69 -15.69 -3.07 -11.07
CA THR A 69 -16.14 -4.03 -12.08
C THR A 69 -15.62 -3.63 -13.43
N HIS A 70 -14.97 -4.57 -14.11
CA HIS A 70 -14.64 -4.45 -15.51
C HIS A 70 -15.86 -4.89 -16.34
N GLN A 71 -16.35 -4.03 -17.23
CA GLN A 71 -17.57 -4.27 -18.01
C GLN A 71 -17.29 -3.95 -19.48
N PHE A 72 -17.58 -4.90 -20.38
CA PHE A 72 -17.50 -4.82 -21.86
C PHE A 72 -16.29 -4.06 -22.43
N TYR A 73 -15.35 -4.79 -23.06
CA TYR A 73 -14.30 -4.22 -23.92
C TYR A 73 -13.46 -3.09 -23.28
N SER A 74 -13.00 -3.25 -22.03
CA SER A 74 -12.01 -2.38 -21.36
C SER A 74 -12.54 -1.24 -20.47
N ASN A 75 -13.85 -1.12 -20.23
CA ASN A 75 -14.37 -0.10 -19.30
C ASN A 75 -14.33 -0.58 -17.84
N ILE A 76 -13.95 0.33 -16.94
CA ILE A 76 -13.89 0.07 -15.51
C ILE A 76 -14.93 0.96 -14.80
N TYR A 77 -15.81 0.33 -14.04
CA TYR A 77 -16.82 1.00 -13.24
C TYR A 77 -16.55 0.80 -11.75
N VAL A 78 -16.90 1.82 -10.95
CA VAL A 78 -16.84 1.75 -9.49
C VAL A 78 -18.19 2.12 -8.91
N ASP A 79 -18.70 1.26 -8.03
CA ASP A 79 -19.83 1.58 -7.17
C ASP A 79 -19.36 2.54 -6.07
N TYR A 80 -19.67 3.83 -6.22
CA TYR A 80 -19.15 4.88 -5.36
C TYR A 80 -20.01 5.02 -4.11
N LYS A 81 -19.58 4.35 -3.03
CA LYS A 81 -20.23 4.38 -1.71
C LYS A 81 -19.57 5.40 -0.79
N LYS A 82 -20.22 5.66 0.35
CA LYS A 82 -19.77 6.60 1.38
C LYS A 82 -18.32 6.37 1.82
N ASP A 83 -17.89 5.10 1.91
CA ASP A 83 -16.54 4.73 2.36
C ASP A 83 -15.51 4.64 1.21
N THR A 84 -15.93 4.75 -0.06
CA THR A 84 -15.05 4.60 -1.23
C THR A 84 -13.90 5.61 -1.20
N LEU A 85 -14.17 6.87 -0.84
CA LEU A 85 -13.14 7.91 -0.73
C LEU A 85 -12.07 7.54 0.30
N ARG A 86 -12.49 7.00 1.44
CA ARG A 86 -11.60 6.57 2.51
C ARG A 86 -10.78 5.36 2.08
N SER A 87 -11.41 4.34 1.51
CA SER A 87 -10.71 3.16 1.01
C SER A 87 -9.69 3.52 -0.08
N ALA A 88 -10.02 4.44 -0.99
CA ALA A 88 -9.09 4.92 -2.01
C ALA A 88 -7.82 5.55 -1.40
N LEU A 89 -7.94 6.34 -0.33
CA LEU A 89 -6.77 6.88 0.40
C LEU A 89 -5.90 5.78 1.01
N LEU A 90 -6.51 4.75 1.59
CA LEU A 90 -5.77 3.62 2.14
C LEU A 90 -5.04 2.85 1.04
N ILE A 91 -5.70 2.61 -0.09
CA ILE A 91 -5.08 1.99 -1.28
C ILE A 91 -3.88 2.82 -1.71
N ASN A 92 -4.06 4.12 -1.95
CA ASN A 92 -2.95 5.01 -2.31
C ASN A 92 -1.78 4.93 -1.34
N ARG A 93 -2.03 4.93 -0.03
CA ARG A 93 -0.95 4.81 0.97
C ARG A 93 -0.08 3.57 0.78
N THR A 94 -0.67 2.46 0.37
CA THR A 94 0.07 1.22 0.09
C THR A 94 0.87 1.33 -1.20
N TRP A 95 0.26 1.88 -2.25
CA TRP A 95 0.84 1.93 -3.58
C TRP A 95 1.85 3.08 -3.79
N VAL A 96 1.80 4.12 -2.95
CA VAL A 96 2.80 5.22 -2.93
C VAL A 96 4.03 4.88 -2.09
N LYS A 97 4.02 3.76 -1.33
CA LYS A 97 5.13 3.33 -0.47
C LYS A 97 6.51 3.40 -1.14
N PRO A 98 6.71 2.98 -2.41
CA PRO A 98 8.00 3.09 -3.09
C PRO A 98 8.52 4.54 -3.24
N PHE A 99 7.63 5.54 -3.28
CA PHE A 99 7.99 6.95 -3.46
C PHE A 99 8.29 7.67 -2.14
N ILE A 100 7.95 7.08 -0.99
CA ILE A 100 8.06 7.76 0.32
C ILE A 100 9.51 8.16 0.64
N GLN A 101 10.50 7.33 0.28
CA GLN A 101 11.90 7.67 0.52
C GLN A 101 12.34 8.88 -0.31
N ARG A 102 11.87 8.97 -1.56
CA ARG A 102 12.12 10.14 -2.42
C ARG A 102 11.45 11.40 -1.85
N LEU A 103 10.24 11.29 -1.31
CA LEU A 103 9.55 12.42 -0.66
C LEU A 103 10.28 12.92 0.59
N LYS A 104 10.82 12.01 1.41
CA LYS A 104 11.64 12.38 2.57
C LYS A 104 12.89 13.16 2.15
N ARG A 105 13.59 12.67 1.12
CA ARG A 105 14.78 13.34 0.60
C ARG A 105 14.45 14.75 0.08
N LEU A 106 13.36 14.88 -0.69
CA LEU A 106 12.89 16.17 -1.20
C LEU A 106 12.51 17.13 -0.06
N ASP A 107 11.83 16.63 0.97
CA ASP A 107 11.49 17.42 2.17
C ASP A 107 12.74 17.97 2.87
N GLU A 108 13.74 17.13 3.10
CA GLU A 108 15.01 17.52 3.70
C GLU A 108 15.75 18.56 2.86
N GLU A 109 15.88 18.32 1.56
CA GLU A 109 16.50 19.24 0.60
C GLU A 109 15.79 20.60 0.59
N LYS A 110 14.46 20.61 0.47
CA LYS A 110 13.68 21.85 0.38
C LYS A 110 13.64 22.62 1.69
N ARG A 111 13.60 21.95 2.85
CA ARG A 111 13.70 22.63 4.15
C ARG A 111 15.08 23.24 4.37
N MET A 112 16.14 22.60 3.86
CA MET A 112 17.50 23.16 3.88
C MET A 112 17.59 24.41 3.00
N GLU A 113 17.10 24.34 1.76
CA GLU A 113 17.02 25.50 0.85
C GLU A 113 16.22 26.65 1.48
N TRP A 114 15.07 26.35 2.10
CA TRP A 114 14.25 27.35 2.79
C TRP A 114 15.03 28.03 3.93
N LYS A 115 15.69 27.26 4.80
CA LYS A 115 16.49 27.80 5.91
C LYS A 115 17.61 28.71 5.41
N GLN A 116 18.32 28.31 4.36
CA GLN A 116 19.38 29.14 3.77
C GLN A 116 18.82 30.44 3.20
N LYS A 117 17.74 30.37 2.44
CA LYS A 117 17.08 31.54 1.85
C LYS A 117 16.54 32.49 2.91
N TYR A 118 15.90 31.96 3.95
CA TYR A 118 15.31 32.73 5.03
C TYR A 118 16.38 33.39 5.92
N ASN A 119 17.42 32.64 6.30
CA ASN A 119 18.51 33.16 7.16
C ASN A 119 19.40 34.18 6.44
N ASN A 120 19.64 34.00 5.13
CA ASN A 120 20.53 34.88 4.36
C ASN A 120 19.81 36.10 3.78
N SER A 121 18.51 36.27 3.98
CA SER A 121 17.75 37.41 3.47
C SER A 121 17.64 38.49 4.56
N PRO A 122 18.28 39.67 4.40
CA PRO A 122 18.15 40.81 5.33
C PRO A 122 16.75 41.42 5.33
N HIS A 123 15.81 40.88 4.54
CA HIS A 123 14.44 41.36 4.34
C HIS A 123 13.40 40.31 4.77
N SER A 124 13.74 39.42 5.70
CA SER A 124 12.80 38.49 6.37
C SER A 124 11.60 39.18 7.08
N ILE A 125 11.52 40.51 7.00
CA ILE A 125 10.43 41.39 7.40
C ILE A 125 9.33 41.50 6.30
N HIS A 126 9.49 40.88 5.13
CA HIS A 126 8.38 40.73 4.19
C HIS A 126 7.36 39.72 4.75
N SER A 127 6.26 40.23 5.29
CA SER A 127 5.21 39.46 5.97
C SER A 127 4.62 38.23 5.23
N ILE A 128 4.79 38.11 3.90
CA ILE A 128 4.42 36.88 3.16
C ILE A 128 5.39 35.73 3.46
N ASP A 129 6.69 36.04 3.57
CA ASP A 129 7.70 35.05 3.97
C ASP A 129 7.54 34.65 5.44
N GLY A 130 6.98 35.54 6.27
CA GLY A 130 6.54 35.20 7.63
C GLY A 130 5.42 34.16 7.67
N GLU A 131 4.36 34.34 6.89
CA GLU A 131 3.26 33.36 6.76
C GLU A 131 3.76 32.02 6.19
N LYS A 132 4.62 32.06 5.16
CA LYS A 132 5.27 30.84 4.63
C LYS A 132 6.12 30.15 5.69
N ASN A 133 6.93 30.90 6.44
CA ASN A 133 7.78 30.33 7.48
C ASN A 133 6.95 29.67 8.58
N HIS A 134 5.89 30.35 9.02
CA HIS A 134 4.98 29.81 10.03
C HIS A 134 4.31 28.52 9.53
N LEU A 135 3.80 28.53 8.29
CA LEU A 135 3.20 27.36 7.65
C LEU A 135 4.18 26.19 7.54
N ILE A 136 5.39 26.41 7.03
CA ILE A 136 6.41 25.37 6.83
C ILE A 136 6.82 24.73 8.16
N ASN A 137 6.98 25.54 9.21
CA ASN A 137 7.46 25.07 10.51
C ASN A 137 6.37 24.46 11.39
N ASN A 138 5.09 24.68 11.08
CA ASN A 138 3.96 24.17 11.88
C ASN A 138 2.95 23.36 11.04
N ILE A 139 3.34 22.88 9.86
CA ILE A 139 2.43 22.16 8.95
C ILE A 139 1.84 20.91 9.60
N ASP A 140 2.59 20.24 10.46
CA ASP A 140 2.18 19.07 11.21
C ASP A 140 1.02 19.34 12.15
N LYS A 141 0.91 20.56 12.69
CA LYS A 141 -0.19 21.02 13.54
C LYS A 141 -1.33 21.63 12.72
N ILE A 142 -1.01 22.39 11.68
CA ILE A 142 -1.98 23.11 10.84
C ILE A 142 -2.75 22.13 9.96
N LEU A 143 -2.06 21.13 9.41
CA LEU A 143 -2.59 20.16 8.47
C LEU A 143 -1.90 18.79 8.63
N PRO A 144 -2.27 18.02 9.67
CA PRO A 144 -1.63 16.75 9.96
C PRO A 144 -1.68 15.78 8.78
N GLY A 145 -0.55 15.12 8.50
CA GLY A 145 -0.42 14.11 7.44
C GLY A 145 0.12 14.62 6.11
N PHE A 146 0.28 15.94 5.95
CA PHE A 146 0.92 16.60 4.80
C PHE A 146 2.33 17.10 5.17
N ASN A 147 3.23 16.16 5.48
CA ASN A 147 4.47 16.49 6.16
C ASN A 147 5.66 16.77 5.23
N TYR A 148 5.57 16.39 3.95
CA TYR A 148 6.71 16.44 3.02
C TYR A 148 6.69 17.73 2.19
N LEU A 149 7.56 18.69 2.48
CA LEU A 149 7.73 19.90 1.69
C LEU A 149 8.33 19.57 0.32
N ILE A 150 7.63 19.94 -0.76
CA ILE A 150 8.05 19.63 -2.14
C ILE A 150 8.57 20.88 -2.85
N ASP A 151 7.93 22.02 -2.59
CA ASP A 151 8.28 23.31 -3.20
C ASP A 151 7.70 24.46 -2.35
N PHE A 152 8.27 25.65 -2.46
CA PHE A 152 7.89 26.85 -1.70
C PHE A 152 8.05 28.17 -2.49
N GLU A 153 8.42 28.14 -3.77
CA GLU A 153 8.71 29.38 -4.53
C GLU A 153 7.51 30.33 -4.59
N LEU A 154 6.41 29.88 -5.18
CA LEU A 154 5.20 30.69 -5.39
C LEU A 154 4.06 30.21 -4.50
N PHE A 155 3.97 28.89 -4.36
CA PHE A 155 3.08 28.17 -3.46
C PHE A 155 3.92 27.37 -2.50
N VAL A 156 3.40 27.12 -1.31
CA VAL A 156 3.97 26.09 -0.44
C VAL A 156 3.25 24.79 -0.73
N ILE A 157 4.00 23.79 -1.17
CA ILE A 157 3.47 22.50 -1.60
C ILE A 157 3.92 21.43 -0.63
N PHE A 158 2.96 20.68 -0.12
CA PHE A 158 3.23 19.52 0.72
C PHE A 158 2.67 18.24 0.12
N GLY A 159 3.44 17.16 0.19
CA GLY A 159 3.00 15.80 -0.08
C GLY A 159 2.54 15.09 1.17
N SER A 160 1.61 14.15 1.01
CA SER A 160 1.19 13.21 2.05
C SER A 160 1.67 11.80 1.74
N LYS A 161 1.73 10.95 2.78
CA LYS A 161 1.97 9.51 2.62
C LYS A 161 0.82 8.76 1.94
N TYR A 162 -0.28 9.45 1.64
CA TYR A 162 -1.49 8.93 0.99
C TYR A 162 -1.55 9.27 -0.50
N GLY A 163 -0.46 9.77 -1.10
CA GLY A 163 -0.48 10.12 -2.52
C GLY A 163 -1.40 11.30 -2.84
N VAL A 164 -1.58 12.21 -1.88
CA VAL A 164 -2.31 13.47 -2.08
C VAL A 164 -1.34 14.60 -1.80
N TYR A 165 -1.32 15.60 -2.68
CA TYR A 165 -0.50 16.79 -2.54
C TYR A 165 -1.40 17.98 -2.29
N ILE A 166 -0.99 18.87 -1.41
CA ILE A 166 -1.67 20.14 -1.19
C ILE A 166 -0.79 21.27 -1.72
N MET A 167 -1.40 22.14 -2.50
CA MET A 167 -0.82 23.40 -2.93
C MET A 167 -1.46 24.54 -2.15
N ILE A 168 -0.64 25.25 -1.37
CA ILE A 168 -1.11 26.30 -0.46
C ILE A 168 -0.60 27.66 -0.96
N GLU A 169 -1.53 28.54 -1.30
CA GLU A 169 -1.20 29.95 -1.56
C GLU A 169 -1.22 30.73 -0.23
N THR A 170 -0.08 31.31 0.11
CA THR A 170 0.03 32.23 1.25
C THR A 170 -0.34 33.64 0.83
N LYS A 171 -1.39 34.21 1.42
CA LYS A 171 -1.79 35.61 1.19
C LYS A 171 -1.63 36.42 2.47
N LYS A 172 -1.24 37.68 2.30
CA LYS A 172 -1.49 38.71 3.31
C LYS A 172 -2.68 39.56 2.91
N HIS A 173 -3.47 39.98 3.91
CA HIS A 173 -4.46 41.02 3.73
C HIS A 173 -3.77 42.37 3.51
N ASP A 174 -3.57 42.76 2.25
CA ASP A 174 -3.18 44.13 1.91
C ASP A 174 -4.39 44.90 1.40
N LYS A 175 -4.82 45.92 2.15
CA LYS A 175 -5.99 46.75 1.83
C LYS A 175 -5.76 47.60 0.56
N ASN A 176 -4.50 47.82 0.14
CA ASN A 176 -4.17 48.80 -0.89
C ASN A 176 -3.81 48.23 -2.28
N ALA A 177 -3.63 46.91 -2.43
CA ALA A 177 -3.16 46.34 -3.69
C ALA A 177 -4.28 46.07 -4.71
N ARG A 178 -5.03 47.09 -5.19
CA ARG A 178 -6.15 46.89 -6.15
C ARG A 178 -5.73 46.74 -7.61
N LEU A 179 -4.59 47.30 -8.03
CA LEU A 179 -4.24 47.44 -9.46
C LEU A 179 -3.24 46.39 -10.00
N SER A 180 -2.40 45.79 -9.15
CA SER A 180 -1.47 44.70 -9.56
C SER A 180 -2.10 43.30 -9.61
N ARG A 181 -3.39 43.19 -9.23
CA ARG A 181 -4.07 41.91 -9.01
C ARG A 181 -4.29 41.09 -10.28
N ASN A 182 -4.62 41.69 -11.42
CA ASN A 182 -5.08 40.91 -12.57
C ASN A 182 -3.95 40.19 -13.32
N VAL A 183 -2.79 40.85 -13.47
CA VAL A 183 -1.60 40.23 -14.11
C VAL A 183 -0.98 39.17 -13.19
N ALA A 184 -0.85 39.46 -11.89
CA ALA A 184 -0.41 38.48 -10.90
C ALA A 184 -1.34 37.26 -10.85
N ARG A 185 -2.67 37.46 -10.94
CA ARG A 185 -3.68 36.39 -10.90
C ARG A 185 -3.67 35.50 -12.14
N ASN A 186 -3.36 36.03 -13.32
CA ASN A 186 -3.21 35.22 -14.53
C ASN A 186 -1.91 34.39 -14.51
N ASN A 187 -0.78 34.97 -14.09
CA ASN A 187 0.47 34.23 -13.94
C ASN A 187 0.36 33.14 -12.88
N PHE A 188 -0.31 33.45 -11.77
CA PHE A 188 -0.63 32.52 -10.69
C PHE A 188 -1.48 31.34 -11.14
N LYS A 189 -2.58 31.58 -11.88
CA LYS A 189 -3.42 30.52 -12.44
C LYS A 189 -2.63 29.60 -13.39
N ASN A 190 -1.76 30.18 -14.21
CA ASN A 190 -0.94 29.41 -15.13
C ASN A 190 0.11 28.56 -14.41
N GLN A 191 0.73 29.05 -13.34
CA GLN A 191 1.67 28.28 -12.53
C GLN A 191 0.99 27.19 -11.69
N ALA A 192 -0.15 27.48 -11.06
CA ALA A 192 -1.00 26.47 -10.42
C ALA A 192 -1.36 25.33 -11.38
N LYS A 193 -1.75 25.68 -12.60
CA LYS A 193 -2.05 24.71 -13.67
C LYS A 193 -0.82 23.88 -14.04
N LYS A 194 0.35 24.52 -14.23
CA LYS A 194 1.61 23.84 -14.52
C LYS A 194 2.00 22.87 -13.40
N PHE A 195 1.90 23.28 -12.14
CA PHE A 195 2.23 22.41 -11.02
C PHE A 195 1.24 21.24 -10.89
N LYS A 196 -0.07 21.50 -11.02
CA LYS A 196 -1.09 20.43 -11.08
C LYS A 196 -0.78 19.43 -12.17
N GLN A 197 -0.36 19.91 -13.34
CA GLN A 197 0.00 19.05 -14.46
C GLN A 197 1.27 18.25 -14.17
N PHE A 198 2.33 18.91 -13.70
CA PHE A 198 3.58 18.25 -13.27
C PHE A 198 3.33 17.17 -12.21
N ALA A 199 2.57 17.47 -11.16
CA ALA A 199 2.27 16.51 -10.10
C ALA A 199 1.44 15.32 -10.61
N LYS A 200 0.49 15.57 -11.52
CA LYS A 200 -0.26 14.49 -12.19
C LYS A 200 0.63 13.63 -13.07
N GLU A 201 1.56 14.23 -13.82
CA GLU A 201 2.47 13.52 -14.72
C GLU A 201 3.53 12.73 -13.95
N GLU A 202 4.13 13.33 -12.93
CA GLU A 202 5.24 12.76 -12.17
C GLU A 202 4.77 11.71 -11.14
N PHE A 203 3.61 11.94 -10.50
CA PHE A 203 3.18 11.11 -9.37
C PHE A 203 1.81 10.43 -9.58
N ILE A 204 1.02 10.80 -10.60
CA ILE A 204 -0.34 10.29 -10.86
C ILE A 204 -1.22 10.38 -9.60
N VAL A 205 -1.33 11.59 -9.07
CA VAL A 205 -1.91 11.87 -7.76
C VAL A 205 -3.00 12.93 -7.81
N LYS A 206 -3.82 12.93 -6.77
CA LYS A 206 -4.73 14.04 -6.48
C LYS A 206 -3.93 15.22 -5.91
N VAL A 207 -4.15 16.40 -6.49
CA VAL A 207 -3.68 17.68 -5.96
C VAL A 207 -4.89 18.45 -5.43
N ILE A 208 -4.82 18.87 -4.18
CA ILE A 208 -5.84 19.70 -3.50
C ILE A 208 -5.32 21.13 -3.32
N GLU A 209 -6.23 22.10 -3.26
CA GLU A 209 -5.86 23.52 -3.17
C GLU A 209 -6.38 24.18 -1.91
N ALA A 210 -5.54 25.04 -1.31
CA ALA A 210 -5.92 25.84 -0.15
C ALA A 210 -5.25 27.22 -0.15
N TYR A 211 -5.83 28.11 0.65
CA TYR A 211 -5.27 29.41 1.01
C TYR A 211 -4.86 29.41 2.47
N TYR A 212 -3.73 30.02 2.77
CA TYR A 212 -3.28 30.25 4.13
C TYR A 212 -3.13 31.77 4.38
N THR A 213 -3.86 32.27 5.37
CA THR A 213 -3.91 33.70 5.70
C THR A 213 -4.23 33.85 7.18
N ASN A 214 -3.47 34.69 7.89
CA ASN A 214 -3.68 34.95 9.32
C ASN A 214 -3.78 33.64 10.11
N GLU A 215 -2.84 32.73 9.87
CA GLU A 215 -2.75 31.42 10.50
C GLU A 215 -3.92 30.45 10.22
N LYS A 216 -4.86 30.82 9.35
CA LYS A 216 -6.02 30.01 9.00
C LYS A 216 -5.89 29.39 7.61
N LEU A 217 -6.06 28.08 7.53
CA LEU A 217 -6.15 27.33 6.28
C LEU A 217 -7.60 27.29 5.77
N THR A 218 -7.81 27.59 4.50
CA THR A 218 -9.13 27.53 3.83
C THR A 218 -9.00 26.78 2.51
N PHE A 219 -9.73 25.67 2.35
CA PHE A 219 -9.75 24.89 1.11
C PHE A 219 -10.58 25.57 0.01
N VAL A 220 -10.16 25.40 -1.23
CA VAL A 220 -10.89 25.90 -2.42
C VAL A 220 -12.19 25.12 -2.63
N ASP A 221 -12.17 23.81 -2.37
CA ASP A 221 -13.29 22.90 -2.58
C ASP A 221 -13.65 22.16 -1.27
N ARG A 222 -14.95 21.88 -1.08
CA ARG A 222 -15.45 21.01 0.00
C ARG A 222 -14.91 19.60 -0.10
N GLN A 223 -14.73 19.06 -1.31
CA GLN A 223 -14.15 17.74 -1.52
C GLN A 223 -12.70 17.68 -1.04
N ASP A 224 -11.91 18.70 -1.37
CA ASP A 224 -10.51 18.81 -0.96
C ASP A 224 -10.39 18.88 0.57
N ARG A 225 -11.26 19.67 1.22
CA ARG A 225 -11.39 19.69 2.68
C ARG A 225 -11.70 18.29 3.23
N LYS A 226 -12.64 17.57 2.62
CA LYS A 226 -13.04 16.25 3.10
C LYS A 226 -11.91 15.23 3.02
N ILE A 227 -11.11 15.28 1.95
CA ILE A 227 -9.91 14.46 1.78
C ILE A 227 -8.91 14.75 2.89
N ALA A 228 -8.64 16.04 3.15
CA ALA A 228 -7.73 16.45 4.22
C ALA A 228 -8.19 15.98 5.61
N GLU A 229 -9.48 16.12 5.94
CA GLU A 229 -10.06 15.63 7.20
C GLU A 229 -9.87 14.11 7.37
N ILE A 230 -10.05 13.32 6.31
CA ILE A 230 -9.84 11.87 6.39
C ILE A 230 -8.36 11.55 6.62
N ILE A 231 -7.45 12.26 5.94
CA ILE A 231 -6.00 12.08 6.11
C ILE A 231 -5.58 12.40 7.55
N ASP A 232 -6.04 13.52 8.09
CA ASP A 232 -5.78 13.97 9.46
C ASP A 232 -6.18 12.89 10.49
N ILE A 233 -7.46 12.45 10.41
CA ILE A 233 -8.01 11.39 11.27
C ILE A 233 -7.17 10.10 11.24
N HIS A 234 -6.62 9.71 10.07
CA HIS A 234 -5.78 8.52 9.95
C HIS A 234 -4.32 8.77 10.35
N ASN A 235 -3.85 10.02 10.31
CA ASN A 235 -2.50 10.39 10.71
C ASN A 235 -2.34 10.36 12.23
N ASP A 236 -3.35 10.82 12.98
CA ASP A 236 -3.43 10.82 14.45
C ASP A 236 -3.40 9.42 15.09
N GLY A 237 -3.40 8.35 14.28
CA GLY A 237 -3.23 6.99 14.79
C GLY A 237 -4.44 6.41 15.50
N LYS A 238 -5.57 7.14 15.61
CA LYS A 238 -6.84 6.60 16.13
C LYS A 238 -7.31 5.33 15.41
N TRP A 239 -6.92 5.15 14.15
CA TRP A 239 -7.22 3.95 13.37
C TRP A 239 -6.15 2.84 13.42
N ARG A 240 -4.96 3.09 14.01
CA ARG A 240 -3.99 2.00 14.24
C ARG A 240 -4.56 0.92 15.16
N MET A 241 -5.51 1.27 16.03
CA MET A 241 -6.23 0.29 16.84
C MET A 241 -7.04 -0.69 15.99
N ILE A 242 -7.66 -0.24 14.89
CA ILE A 242 -8.52 -1.11 14.07
C ILE A 242 -7.69 -2.02 13.17
N ASP A 243 -6.64 -1.51 12.52
CA ASP A 243 -5.72 -2.36 11.74
C ASP A 243 -5.02 -3.42 12.61
N VAL A 244 -4.67 -3.07 13.86
CA VAL A 244 -4.05 -4.01 14.82
C VAL A 244 -5.08 -5.02 15.32
N VAL A 245 -6.29 -4.58 15.66
CA VAL A 245 -7.38 -5.47 16.12
C VAL A 245 -7.79 -6.45 15.01
N ASP A 246 -7.88 -6.01 13.76
CA ASP A 246 -8.16 -6.89 12.61
C ASP A 246 -7.01 -7.88 12.36
N LEU A 247 -5.75 -7.45 12.50
CA LEU A 247 -4.59 -8.33 12.40
C LEU A 247 -4.58 -9.40 13.51
N TYR A 248 -4.96 -9.04 14.74
CA TYR A 248 -5.08 -9.98 15.86
C TYR A 248 -6.29 -10.91 15.69
N LEU A 249 -7.44 -10.41 15.24
CA LEU A 249 -8.65 -11.21 14.98
C LEU A 249 -8.45 -12.25 13.87
N ILE A 250 -7.61 -11.96 12.87
CA ILE A 250 -7.30 -12.90 11.79
C ILE A 250 -6.13 -13.84 12.16
N SER A 251 -5.10 -13.33 12.85
CA SER A 251 -3.91 -14.14 13.19
C SER A 251 -4.15 -15.16 14.31
N ILE A 252 -5.03 -14.86 15.28
CA ILE A 252 -5.33 -15.78 16.40
C ILE A 252 -6.00 -17.08 15.90
N PRO A 253 -7.07 -17.06 15.07
CA PRO A 253 -7.65 -18.28 14.52
C PRO A 253 -6.67 -19.09 13.69
N ILE A 254 -5.82 -18.44 12.88
CA ILE A 254 -4.80 -19.12 12.07
C ILE A 254 -3.77 -19.81 12.96
N LEU A 255 -3.28 -19.12 14.00
CA LEU A 255 -2.36 -19.71 14.99
C LEU A 255 -3.00 -20.89 15.72
N LEU A 256 -4.29 -20.81 16.07
CA LEU A 256 -5.03 -21.91 16.69
C LEU A 256 -5.21 -23.10 15.74
N ILE A 257 -5.49 -22.86 14.46
CA ILE A 257 -5.57 -23.92 13.45
C ILE A 257 -4.20 -24.59 13.26
N ILE A 258 -3.12 -23.81 13.18
CA ILE A 258 -1.76 -24.37 13.08
C ILE A 258 -1.42 -25.19 14.33
N ALA A 259 -1.71 -24.67 15.52
CA ALA A 259 -1.48 -25.39 16.78
C ALA A 259 -2.29 -26.69 16.87
N PHE A 260 -3.56 -26.65 16.44
CA PHE A 260 -4.44 -27.83 16.38
C PHE A 260 -3.91 -28.87 15.40
N VAL A 261 -3.53 -28.45 14.19
CA VAL A 261 -2.94 -29.34 13.17
C VAL A 261 -1.66 -29.97 13.71
N VAL A 262 -0.75 -29.18 14.30
CA VAL A 262 0.48 -29.69 14.92
C VAL A 262 0.15 -30.68 16.05
N SER A 263 -0.83 -30.39 16.90
CA SER A 263 -1.29 -31.29 17.97
C SER A 263 -1.81 -32.62 17.43
N CYS A 264 -2.67 -32.59 16.41
CA CYS A 264 -3.18 -33.79 15.74
C CYS A 264 -2.04 -34.61 15.13
N PHE A 265 -1.05 -33.95 14.51
CA PHE A 265 0.13 -34.64 14.00
C PHE A 265 0.97 -35.23 15.13
N THR A 266 1.20 -34.53 16.25
CA THR A 266 1.99 -35.07 17.36
C THR A 266 1.33 -36.27 18.04
N VAL A 267 0.00 -36.26 18.17
CA VAL A 267 -0.77 -37.38 18.73
C VAL A 267 -0.79 -38.56 17.76
N GLY A 268 -1.08 -38.31 16.48
CA GLY A 268 -1.05 -39.36 15.45
C GLY A 268 0.36 -39.96 15.24
N PHE A 269 1.42 -39.15 15.34
CA PHE A 269 2.79 -39.65 15.29
C PHE A 269 3.12 -40.54 16.48
N TYR A 270 2.60 -40.25 17.68
CA TYR A 270 2.83 -41.09 18.86
C TYR A 270 2.27 -42.50 18.67
N GLU A 271 1.02 -42.62 18.21
CA GLU A 271 0.40 -43.92 17.92
C GLU A 271 1.13 -44.65 16.78
N THR A 272 1.59 -43.92 15.75
CA THR A 272 2.32 -44.53 14.63
C THR A 272 3.71 -45.01 15.06
N PHE A 273 4.40 -44.30 15.96
CA PHE A 273 5.71 -44.71 16.48
C PHE A 273 5.61 -45.90 17.44
N GLU A 274 4.53 -46.01 18.20
CA GLU A 274 4.27 -47.15 19.09
C GLU A 274 4.00 -48.43 18.26
N ILE A 275 3.16 -48.33 17.22
CA ILE A 275 2.90 -49.43 16.28
C ILE A 275 4.18 -49.80 15.50
N ILE A 276 4.98 -48.82 15.06
CA ILE A 276 6.28 -49.09 14.41
C ILE A 276 7.28 -49.74 15.38
N GLY A 277 7.25 -49.37 16.67
CA GLY A 277 8.05 -49.98 17.73
C GLY A 277 7.71 -51.46 17.94
N GLU A 278 6.43 -51.78 18.06
CA GLU A 278 5.93 -53.15 18.18
C GLU A 278 6.26 -54.00 16.93
N ILE A 279 6.10 -53.43 15.73
CA ILE A 279 6.47 -54.09 14.47
C ILE A 279 7.99 -54.32 14.38
N LEU A 280 8.81 -53.38 14.84
CA LEU A 280 10.27 -53.51 14.84
C LEU A 280 10.78 -54.54 15.87
N GLU A 281 10.06 -54.73 16.98
CA GLU A 281 10.36 -55.77 17.98
C GLU A 281 9.96 -57.17 17.53
N ALA A 282 8.89 -57.31 16.74
CA ALA A 282 8.42 -58.58 16.22
C ALA A 282 9.22 -59.12 15.02
N MET A 283 10.15 -58.34 14.44
CA MET A 283 10.89 -58.76 13.24
C MET A 283 12.14 -59.61 13.56
N PRO A 284 12.27 -60.84 13.01
CA PRO A 284 13.38 -61.76 13.30
C PRO A 284 14.76 -61.32 12.75
N GLN A 285 14.84 -60.20 12.02
CA GLN A 285 16.08 -59.62 11.50
C GLN A 285 16.28 -58.14 11.90
N LYS A 286 15.76 -57.74 13.06
CA LYS A 286 15.83 -56.38 13.63
C LYS A 286 17.21 -55.72 13.48
N GLU A 287 18.28 -56.44 13.82
CA GLU A 287 19.64 -55.88 13.77
C GLU A 287 20.18 -55.64 12.35
N ALA A 288 19.79 -56.46 11.37
CA ALA A 288 20.24 -56.32 9.99
C ALA A 288 19.59 -55.10 9.33
N THR A 289 18.30 -54.88 9.62
CA THR A 289 17.53 -53.72 9.15
C THR A 289 18.01 -52.43 9.80
N LEU A 290 18.28 -52.43 11.12
CA LEU A 290 18.85 -51.29 11.84
C LEU A 290 20.25 -50.91 11.33
N ARG A 291 21.12 -51.90 11.03
CA ARG A 291 22.44 -51.64 10.41
C ARG A 291 22.31 -51.01 9.02
N LYS A 292 21.37 -51.48 8.18
CA LYS A 292 21.12 -50.90 6.85
C LYS A 292 20.63 -49.45 6.95
N LEU A 293 19.74 -49.16 7.90
CA LEU A 293 19.19 -47.83 8.09
C LEU A 293 20.27 -46.84 8.57
N ASN A 294 21.07 -47.21 9.57
CA ASN A 294 22.17 -46.39 10.08
C ASN A 294 23.24 -46.11 9.00
N ASN A 295 23.55 -47.09 8.15
CA ASN A 295 24.49 -46.88 7.04
C ASN A 295 23.92 -45.91 5.98
N THR A 296 22.61 -45.94 5.75
CA THR A 296 21.93 -45.03 4.81
C THR A 296 21.90 -43.59 5.35
N LEU A 297 21.72 -43.43 6.67
CA LEU A 297 21.71 -42.14 7.36
C LEU A 297 23.11 -41.50 7.39
N LYS A 298 24.16 -42.28 7.71
CA LYS A 298 25.56 -41.83 7.60
C LYS A 298 25.92 -41.39 6.18
N LEU A 299 25.46 -42.11 5.15
CA LEU A 299 25.71 -41.76 3.75
C LEU A 299 25.01 -40.44 3.34
N ALA A 300 23.82 -40.16 3.91
CA ALA A 300 23.11 -38.91 3.70
C ALA A 300 23.81 -37.73 4.40
N GLU A 301 24.28 -37.91 5.63
CA GLU A 301 25.04 -36.89 6.38
C GLU A 301 26.38 -36.55 5.70
N GLU A 302 27.10 -37.54 5.18
CA GLU A 302 28.34 -37.30 4.43
C GLU A 302 28.11 -36.54 3.12
N LYS A 303 27.00 -36.79 2.41
CA LYS A 303 26.63 -36.04 1.21
C LYS A 303 26.25 -34.59 1.53
N THR A 304 25.74 -34.34 2.74
CA THR A 304 25.37 -33.00 3.21
C THR A 304 26.60 -32.20 3.65
N LYS A 305 27.59 -32.83 4.29
CA LYS A 305 28.86 -32.20 4.69
C LYS A 305 29.78 -31.82 3.50
N ARG A 306 29.68 -32.50 2.35
CA ARG A 306 30.56 -32.24 1.18
C ARG A 306 30.17 -31.02 0.33
N GLY A 307 29.24 -30.17 0.77
CA GLY A 307 29.06 -28.82 0.23
C GLY A 307 28.80 -28.69 -1.28
N LYS A 308 28.48 -29.78 -1.99
CA LYS A 308 28.07 -29.69 -3.39
C LYS A 308 26.59 -29.34 -3.44
N LYS A 309 26.31 -28.08 -3.78
CA LYS A 309 24.98 -27.56 -4.14
C LYS A 309 24.44 -28.39 -5.31
N CYS A 310 23.74 -29.47 -4.98
CA CYS A 310 23.29 -30.48 -5.93
C CYS A 310 21.82 -30.19 -6.26
N ARG A 311 21.50 -30.05 -7.55
CA ARG A 311 20.12 -29.91 -8.09
C ARG A 311 19.17 -31.02 -7.58
N THR A 312 19.72 -32.08 -7.01
CA THR A 312 19.01 -33.17 -6.33
C THR A 312 18.35 -32.77 -5.01
N ILE A 313 18.87 -31.76 -4.30
CA ILE A 313 18.24 -31.25 -3.05
C ILE A 313 17.02 -30.40 -3.40
N GLU A 314 17.09 -29.56 -4.44
CA GLU A 314 15.90 -28.87 -4.98
C GLU A 314 14.84 -29.86 -5.46
N SER A 315 15.23 -30.93 -6.17
CA SER A 315 14.26 -31.94 -6.61
C SER A 315 13.70 -32.77 -5.44
N ALA A 316 14.45 -32.99 -4.37
CA ALA A 316 13.96 -33.63 -3.15
C ALA A 316 13.03 -32.70 -2.34
N ILE A 317 13.32 -31.40 -2.28
CA ILE A 317 12.44 -30.38 -1.68
C ILE A 317 11.16 -30.24 -2.50
N LEU A 318 11.25 -30.24 -3.83
CA LEU A 318 10.10 -30.21 -4.74
C LEU A 318 9.24 -31.48 -4.62
N ARG A 319 9.85 -32.66 -4.51
CA ARG A 319 9.10 -33.91 -4.24
C ARG A 319 8.45 -33.91 -2.86
N LYS A 320 9.12 -33.39 -1.83
CA LYS A 320 8.51 -33.23 -0.49
C LYS A 320 7.34 -32.24 -0.53
N ARG A 321 7.45 -31.15 -1.30
CA ARG A 321 6.35 -30.20 -1.52
C ARG A 321 5.16 -30.83 -2.24
N ASP A 322 5.41 -31.65 -3.27
CA ASP A 322 4.37 -32.37 -4.01
C ASP A 322 3.66 -33.43 -3.13
N ILE A 323 4.43 -34.15 -2.30
CA ILE A 323 3.87 -35.10 -1.32
C ILE A 323 3.01 -34.38 -0.28
N VAL A 324 3.47 -33.25 0.27
CA VAL A 324 2.71 -32.44 1.22
C VAL A 324 1.41 -31.92 0.57
N ALA A 325 1.47 -31.41 -0.66
CA ALA A 325 0.29 -30.93 -1.37
C ALA A 325 -0.73 -32.04 -1.64
N ARG A 326 -0.28 -33.25 -1.98
CA ARG A 326 -1.16 -34.42 -2.16
C ARG A 326 -1.80 -34.87 -0.86
N LEU A 327 -1.04 -34.87 0.24
CA LEU A 327 -1.57 -35.22 1.56
C LEU A 327 -2.58 -34.19 2.07
N THR A 328 -2.32 -32.89 1.89
CA THR A 328 -3.30 -31.84 2.22
C THR A 328 -4.60 -32.02 1.44
N LYS A 329 -4.51 -32.40 0.15
CA LYS A 329 -5.68 -32.63 -0.69
C LYS A 329 -6.48 -33.86 -0.27
N ILE A 330 -5.82 -34.94 0.12
CA ILE A 330 -6.46 -36.15 0.65
C ILE A 330 -7.18 -35.85 1.97
N ILE A 331 -6.55 -35.06 2.86
CA ILE A 331 -7.14 -34.67 4.14
C ILE A 331 -8.39 -33.80 3.93
N ILE A 332 -8.35 -32.83 3.00
CA ILE A 332 -9.51 -32.00 2.68
C ILE A 332 -10.66 -32.85 2.11
N ILE A 333 -10.38 -33.81 1.23
CA ILE A 333 -11.40 -34.71 0.67
C ILE A 333 -12.02 -35.58 1.77
N TRP A 334 -11.19 -36.10 2.68
CA TRP A 334 -11.66 -36.93 3.79
C TRP A 334 -12.51 -36.15 4.80
N LEU A 335 -12.17 -34.89 5.09
CA LEU A 335 -12.96 -33.98 5.94
C LEU A 335 -14.26 -33.49 5.29
N MET A 336 -14.43 -33.65 3.97
CA MET A 336 -15.67 -33.33 3.28
C MET A 336 -16.61 -34.53 3.13
N HIS A 337 -16.18 -35.73 3.53
CA HIS A 337 -16.97 -36.97 3.39
C HIS A 337 -17.28 -37.64 4.74
N ASN A 338 -16.69 -37.16 5.84
CA ASN A 338 -17.07 -37.47 7.21
C ASN A 338 -17.43 -36.16 7.90
#